data_AF-A0A9E4J447-F1
#
_entry.id   AF-A0A9E4J447-F1
#
_cell.length_a   1.000
_cell.length_b   1.000
_cell.length_c   1.000
_cell.angle_alpha   90.00
_cell.angle_beta   90.00
_cell.angle_gamma   90.00
#
_symmetry.space_group_name_H-M   'P 1'
#
loop_
_entity.id
_entity.type
_entity.pdbx_description
1 polymer ?
#
loop_
_entity_poly.entity_id
_entity_poly.type
_entity_poly.pdbx_seq_one_letter_code
_entity_poly.pdbx_strand_id
1 'polypeptide(L)'
;MSTVYYALFHSLAQCCADTLIGKTLRRTRAWNLAYRSLSHGQKRLLRSFPQEIQSFADLLVDLQKERHTADYDPAQVFFKSDVVGQLRTARLIVERFEAANVRDRRAFAAHILFRERP
;
A
#
# COMPACT_ATOMS: atom_id res chain seq x y z
N MET A 1 13.67 -0.93 7.78
CA MET A 1 12.22 -1.15 7.60
C MET A 1 11.49 0.09 7.11
N SER A 2 11.73 1.26 7.69
CA SER A 2 11.06 2.53 7.32
C SER A 2 11.04 2.85 5.81
N THR A 3 12.16 2.72 5.09
CA THR A 3 12.22 3.02 3.64
C THR A 3 11.36 2.12 2.76
N VAL A 4 11.26 0.82 3.08
CA VAL A 4 10.45 -0.15 2.31
C VAL A 4 8.97 0.13 2.50
N TYR A 5 8.57 0.43 3.74
CA TYR A 5 7.22 0.88 4.05
C TYR A 5 6.85 2.14 3.24
N TYR A 6 7.70 3.17 3.24
CA TYR A 6 7.41 4.41 2.50
C TYR A 6 7.35 4.19 0.98
N ALA A 7 8.19 3.32 0.42
CA ALA A 7 8.11 2.96 -1.00
C ALA A 7 6.77 2.30 -1.35
N LEU A 8 6.29 1.38 -0.51
CA LEU A 8 4.99 0.72 -0.66
C LEU A 8 3.82 1.69 -0.50
N PHE A 9 3.88 2.55 0.52
CA PHE A 9 2.90 3.60 0.73
C PHE A 9 2.81 4.55 -0.48
N HIS A 10 3.95 4.96 -1.03
CA HIS A 10 3.99 5.81 -2.22
C HIS A 10 3.50 5.10 -3.48
N SER A 11 3.81 3.80 -3.65
CA SER A 11 3.25 2.99 -4.75
C SER A 11 1.72 2.91 -4.65
N LEU A 12 1.18 2.68 -3.45
CA LEU A 12 -0.27 2.69 -3.20
C LEU A 12 -0.88 4.07 -3.51
N ALA A 13 -0.29 5.15 -2.98
CA ALA A 13 -0.75 6.52 -3.18
C ALA A 13 -0.79 6.90 -4.67
N GLN A 14 0.27 6.54 -5.39
CA GLN A 14 0.38 6.75 -6.82
C GLN A 14 -0.65 5.91 -7.58
N CYS A 15 -0.84 4.64 -7.21
CA CYS A 15 -1.86 3.78 -7.81
C CYS A 15 -3.27 4.36 -7.62
N CYS A 16 -3.61 4.83 -6.42
CA CYS A 16 -4.90 5.46 -6.16
C CYS A 16 -5.12 6.70 -7.04
N ALA A 17 -4.14 7.61 -7.09
CA ALA A 17 -4.25 8.82 -7.88
C ALA A 17 -4.28 8.53 -9.40
N ASP A 18 -3.46 7.59 -9.87
CA ASP A 18 -3.40 7.18 -11.27
C ASP A 18 -4.68 6.46 -11.72
N THR A 19 -5.31 5.67 -10.85
CA THR A 19 -6.53 4.89 -11.20
C THR A 19 -7.82 5.71 -11.14
N LEU A 20 -7.89 6.68 -10.23
CA LEU A 20 -9.06 7.55 -10.04
C LEU A 20 -9.04 8.81 -10.92
N ILE A 21 -7.88 9.48 -10.99
CA ILE A 21 -7.74 10.76 -11.72
C ILE A 21 -7.10 10.53 -13.08
N GLY A 22 -6.07 9.69 -13.15
CA GLY A 22 -5.38 9.37 -14.40
C GLY A 22 -3.91 9.79 -14.39
N LYS A 23 -3.07 8.94 -14.99
CA LYS A 23 -1.60 9.12 -15.09
C LYS A 23 -1.18 10.42 -15.78
N THR A 24 -1.95 10.88 -16.77
CA THR A 24 -1.65 12.11 -17.52
C THR A 24 -1.86 13.39 -16.71
N LEU A 25 -2.58 13.30 -15.59
CA LEU A 25 -2.97 14.44 -14.75
C LEU A 25 -2.11 14.59 -13.48
N ARG A 26 -0.94 13.94 -13.42
CA ARG A 26 -0.03 13.97 -12.24
C ARG A 26 0.34 15.35 -11.71
N ARG A 27 0.34 16.38 -12.57
CA ARG A 27 0.64 17.77 -12.19
C ARG A 27 -0.55 18.56 -11.68
N THR A 28 -1.75 17.97 -11.67
CA THR A 28 -2.98 18.65 -11.27
C THR A 28 -3.19 18.61 -9.77
N ARG A 29 -3.95 19.58 -9.25
CA ARG A 29 -4.37 19.61 -7.85
C ARG A 29 -5.24 18.40 -7.48
N ALA A 30 -6.06 17.91 -8.41
CA ALA A 30 -6.92 16.74 -8.19
C ALA A 30 -6.09 15.46 -7.98
N TRP A 31 -5.04 15.24 -8.78
CA TRP A 31 -4.14 14.11 -8.61
C TRP A 31 -3.40 14.16 -7.27
N ASN A 32 -2.85 15.34 -6.92
CA ASN A 32 -2.17 15.53 -5.64
C ASN A 32 -3.09 15.32 -4.43
N LEU A 33 -4.37 15.68 -4.55
CA LEU A 33 -5.36 15.43 -3.52
C LEU A 33 -5.60 13.92 -3.34
N ALA A 34 -5.84 13.20 -4.44
CA ALA A 34 -6.05 11.74 -4.42
C ALA A 34 -4.84 10.98 -3.86
N TYR A 35 -3.63 11.44 -4.18
CA TYR A 35 -2.38 10.88 -3.65
C TYR A 35 -2.25 11.05 -2.13
N ARG A 36 -2.70 12.20 -1.60
CA ARG A 36 -2.59 12.54 -0.16
C ARG A 36 -3.78 12.08 0.67
N SER A 37 -4.89 11.66 0.05
CA SER A 37 -6.13 11.30 0.75
C SER A 37 -6.16 9.89 1.35
N LEU A 38 -5.08 9.12 1.24
CA LEU A 38 -4.98 7.78 1.85
C LEU A 38 -5.25 7.84 3.35
N SER A 39 -6.36 7.24 3.77
CA SER A 39 -6.72 7.09 5.17
C SER A 39 -6.37 5.67 5.64
N HIS A 40 -5.79 5.53 6.82
CA HIS A 40 -5.31 4.25 7.39
C HIS A 40 -6.44 3.31 7.88
N GLY A 41 -7.65 3.39 7.31
CA GLY A 41 -8.88 3.19 8.08
C GLY A 41 -9.77 1.97 7.83
N GLN A 42 -9.60 1.15 6.78
CA GLN A 42 -10.61 0.08 6.52
C GLN A 42 -10.00 -1.28 6.15
N LYS A 43 -10.36 -2.29 6.95
CA LYS A 43 -9.92 -3.70 6.82
C LYS A 43 -11.03 -4.66 6.36
N ARG A 44 -12.29 -4.19 6.26
CA ARG A 44 -13.46 -5.09 6.26
C ARG A 44 -13.85 -5.68 4.89
N LEU A 45 -13.51 -5.06 3.76
CA LEU A 45 -13.81 -5.59 2.41
C LEU A 45 -12.63 -6.25 1.69
N LEU A 46 -11.47 -6.41 2.33
CA LEU A 46 -10.29 -6.97 1.65
C LEU A 46 -10.50 -8.39 1.10
N ARG A 47 -11.33 -9.21 1.77
CA ARG A 47 -11.54 -10.63 1.42
C ARG A 47 -12.23 -10.88 0.07
N SER A 48 -12.92 -9.88 -0.50
CA SER A 48 -13.58 -10.01 -1.80
C SER A 48 -12.70 -9.61 -2.98
N PHE A 49 -11.49 -9.10 -2.73
CA PHE A 49 -10.55 -8.75 -3.78
C PHE A 49 -9.71 -9.96 -4.23
N PRO A 50 -9.09 -9.91 -5.42
CA PRO A 50 -8.10 -10.91 -5.84
C PRO A 50 -6.94 -11.07 -4.86
N GLN A 51 -6.30 -12.24 -4.89
CA GLN A 51 -5.22 -12.61 -3.95
C GLN A 51 -4.06 -11.61 -3.98
N GLU A 52 -3.76 -11.02 -5.14
CA GLU A 52 -2.70 -10.03 -5.33
C GLU A 52 -2.96 -8.76 -4.53
N ILE A 53 -4.22 -8.32 -4.47
CA ILE A 53 -4.64 -7.13 -3.71
C ILE A 53 -4.68 -7.43 -2.22
N GLN A 54 -5.16 -8.63 -1.84
CA GLN A 54 -5.14 -9.08 -0.44
C GLN A 54 -3.71 -9.13 0.11
N SER A 55 -2.80 -9.79 -0.63
CA SER A 55 -1.39 -9.94 -0.25
C SER A 55 -0.69 -8.57 -0.12
N PHE A 56 -1.03 -7.61 -0.99
CA PHE A 56 -0.52 -6.25 -0.89
C PHE A 56 -1.03 -5.52 0.35
N ALA A 57 -2.32 -5.63 0.66
CA ALA A 57 -2.91 -5.01 1.84
C ALA A 57 -2.32 -5.58 3.14
N ASP A 58 -2.14 -6.89 3.21
CA ASP A 58 -1.52 -7.56 4.36
C ASP A 58 -0.07 -7.11 4.56
N LEU A 59 0.73 -7.09 3.48
CA LEU A 59 2.10 -6.59 3.51
C LEU A 59 2.19 -5.14 4.03
N LEU A 60 1.26 -4.27 3.60
CA LEU A 60 1.24 -2.88 4.03
C LEU A 60 0.96 -2.75 5.53
N VAL A 61 0.05 -3.57 6.07
CA VAL A 61 -0.25 -3.62 7.50
C VAL A 61 0.95 -4.16 8.29
N ASP A 62 1.61 -5.20 7.80
CA ASP A 62 2.74 -5.81 8.50
C ASP A 62 3.96 -4.88 8.53
N LEU A 63 4.29 -4.22 7.42
CA LEU A 63 5.37 -3.23 7.40
C LEU A 63 5.05 -2.00 8.25
N GLN A 64 3.77 -1.63 8.40
CA GLN A 64 3.37 -0.57 9.32
C GLN A 64 3.65 -0.95 10.78
N LYS A 65 3.35 -2.20 11.16
CA LYS A 65 3.65 -2.73 12.50
C LYS A 65 5.16 -2.83 12.72
N GLU A 66 5.89 -3.39 11.77
CA GLU A 66 7.35 -3.53 11.86
C GLU A 66 8.05 -2.17 11.96
N ARG A 67 7.56 -1.14 11.26
CA ARG A 67 8.05 0.22 11.44
C ARG A 67 7.84 0.70 12.86
N HIS A 68 6.66 0.47 13.43
CA HIS A 68 6.37 0.86 14.81
C HIS A 68 7.28 0.14 15.81
N THR A 69 7.54 -1.16 15.63
CA THR A 69 8.45 -1.89 16.51
C THR A 69 9.91 -1.44 16.31
N ALA A 70 10.37 -1.29 15.07
CA ALA A 70 11.74 -0.86 14.77
C ALA A 70 12.08 0.58 15.24
N ASP A 71 11.10 1.50 15.18
CA ASP A 71 11.31 2.90 15.57
C ASP A 71 11.18 3.12 17.09
N TYR A 72 10.50 2.21 17.83
CA TYR A 72 10.14 2.43 19.23
C TYR A 72 10.57 1.33 20.22
N ASP A 73 11.03 0.16 19.76
CA ASP A 73 11.55 -0.90 20.63
C ASP A 73 13.10 -0.94 20.59
N PRO A 74 13.78 -0.38 21.60
CA PRO A 74 15.24 -0.37 21.65
C PRO A 74 15.87 -1.73 21.93
N ALA A 75 15.08 -2.74 22.32
CA ALA A 75 15.58 -4.09 22.62
C ALA A 75 15.58 -5.02 21.40
N GLN A 76 15.05 -4.57 20.25
CA GLN A 76 14.87 -5.42 19.09
C GLN A 76 16.15 -5.59 18.27
N VAL A 77 16.55 -6.84 18.03
CA VAL A 77 17.71 -7.19 17.20
C VAL A 77 17.23 -7.61 15.81
N PHE A 78 17.73 -6.96 14.77
CA PHE A 78 17.39 -7.26 13.37
C PHE A 78 18.55 -7.96 12.67
N PHE A 79 18.31 -9.11 12.04
CA PHE A 79 19.32 -9.79 11.23
C PHE A 79 19.27 -9.33 9.77
N LYS A 80 20.43 -9.20 9.14
CA LYS A 80 20.56 -8.81 7.73
C LYS A 80 19.85 -9.79 6.79
N SER A 81 19.87 -11.09 7.10
CA SER A 81 19.17 -12.13 6.34
C SER A 81 17.67 -11.88 6.25
N ASP A 82 17.07 -11.48 7.36
CA ASP A 82 15.62 -11.31 7.50
C ASP A 82 15.16 -10.10 6.68
N VAL A 83 15.93 -9.01 6.76
CA VAL A 83 15.71 -7.79 5.97
C VAL A 83 15.77 -8.08 4.47
N VAL A 84 16.74 -8.88 4.02
CA VAL A 84 16.89 -9.25 2.60
C VAL A 84 15.71 -10.12 2.13
N GLY A 85 15.26 -11.06 2.97
CA GLY A 85 14.09 -11.88 2.70
C GLY A 85 12.82 -11.03 2.54
N GLN A 86 12.57 -10.14 3.49
CA GLN A 86 11.42 -9.22 3.45
C GLN A 86 11.45 -8.29 2.25
N LEU A 87 12.63 -7.78 1.85
CA LEU A 87 12.75 -6.94 0.66
C LEU A 87 12.37 -7.70 -0.63
N ARG A 88 12.77 -8.97 -0.74
CA ARG A 88 12.40 -9.82 -1.90
C ARG A 88 10.91 -10.06 -1.95
N THR A 89 10.31 -10.42 -0.81
CA THR A 89 8.86 -10.62 -0.69
C THR A 89 8.09 -9.35 -1.03
N ALA A 90 8.52 -8.21 -0.50
CA ALA A 90 7.90 -6.92 -0.76
C ALA A 90 7.91 -6.56 -2.25
N ARG A 91 9.03 -6.75 -2.95
CA ARG A 91 9.13 -6.51 -4.40
C ARG A 91 8.16 -7.38 -5.19
N LEU A 92 8.13 -8.69 -4.91
CA LEU A 92 7.24 -9.63 -5.60
C LEU A 92 5.76 -9.25 -5.43
N ILE A 93 5.36 -8.86 -4.23
CA ILE A 93 3.98 -8.47 -3.93
C ILE A 93 3.62 -7.17 -4.64
N VAL A 94 4.52 -6.17 -4.67
CA VAL A 94 4.31 -4.92 -5.42
C VAL A 94 4.14 -5.21 -6.92
N GLU A 95 5.03 -6.02 -7.51
CA GLU A 95 4.95 -6.38 -8.93
C GLU A 95 3.63 -7.07 -9.27
N ARG A 96 3.19 -8.02 -8.43
CA ARG A 96 1.89 -8.70 -8.61
C ARG A 96 0.71 -7.75 -8.48
N PHE A 97 0.75 -6.84 -7.51
CA PHE A 97 -0.27 -5.81 -7.34
C PHE A 97 -0.33 -4.89 -8.56
N GLU A 98 0.81 -4.42 -9.07
CA GLU A 98 0.87 -3.54 -10.23
C GLU A 98 0.44 -4.23 -11.54
N ALA A 99 0.62 -5.55 -11.64
CA ALA A 99 0.14 -6.38 -12.73
C ALA A 99 -1.36 -6.74 -12.61
N ALA A 100 -1.97 -6.57 -11.44
CA ALA A 100 -3.39 -6.87 -11.23
C ALA A 100 -4.29 -6.01 -12.12
N ASN A 101 -5.49 -6.55 -12.39
CA ASN A 101 -6.48 -5.89 -13.24
C ASN A 101 -6.75 -4.46 -12.75
N VAL A 102 -6.75 -3.50 -13.68
CA VAL A 102 -6.98 -2.09 -13.38
C VAL A 102 -8.34 -1.84 -12.73
N ARG A 103 -9.36 -2.66 -13.05
CA ARG A 103 -10.69 -2.60 -12.43
C ARG A 103 -10.61 -2.91 -10.94
N ASP A 104 -9.88 -3.96 -10.57
CA ASP A 104 -9.76 -4.39 -9.17
C ASP A 104 -8.92 -3.40 -8.37
N ARG A 105 -7.81 -2.90 -8.96
CA ARG A 105 -7.02 -1.82 -8.36
C ARG A 105 -7.82 -0.53 -8.16
N ARG A 106 -8.70 -0.18 -9.10
CA ARG A 106 -9.59 0.99 -8.96
C ARG A 106 -10.62 0.78 -7.86
N ALA A 107 -11.24 -0.40 -7.79
CA ALA A 107 -12.18 -0.74 -6.72
C ALA A 107 -11.48 -0.70 -5.34
N PHE A 108 -10.24 -1.21 -5.27
CA PHE A 108 -9.42 -1.16 -4.06
C PHE A 108 -9.06 0.28 -3.68
N ALA A 109 -8.63 1.11 -4.64
CA ALA A 109 -8.35 2.52 -4.43
C ALA A 109 -9.58 3.28 -3.91
N ALA A 110 -10.75 3.04 -4.49
CA ALA A 110 -12.01 3.62 -4.03
C ALA A 110 -12.34 3.15 -2.60
N HIS A 111 -12.17 1.87 -2.30
CA HIS A 111 -12.42 1.31 -0.97
C HIS A 111 -11.53 1.92 0.12
N ILE A 112 -10.25 2.18 -0.17
CA ILE A 112 -9.33 2.76 0.82
C ILE A 112 -9.52 4.27 0.98
N LEU A 113 -9.85 4.97 -0.11
CA LEU A 113 -9.95 6.43 -0.09
C LEU A 113 -11.31 6.96 0.39
N PHE A 114 -12.39 6.27 0.04
CA PHE A 114 -13.73 6.71 0.38
C PHE A 114 -14.24 5.93 1.57
N ARG A 115 -14.57 6.66 2.64
CA ARG A 115 -15.28 6.09 3.78
C ARG A 115 -16.68 5.68 3.32
N GLU A 116 -17.03 4.40 3.47
CA GLU A 116 -18.41 3.94 3.29
C GLU A 116 -19.35 4.78 4.17
N ARG A 117 -20.35 5.38 3.55
CA ARG A 117 -21.43 6.06 4.26
C ARG A 117 -22.53 5.02 4.54
N PRO A 118 -23.01 4.91 5.80
CA PRO A 118 -24.10 4.00 6.15
C PRO A 118 -25.42 4.41 5.50
#